data_AF-A0A7S1X752-F1
#
_entry.id   AF-A0A7S1X752-F1
#
_cell.length_a   1.000
_cell.length_b   1.000
_cell.length_c   1.000
_cell.angle_alpha   90.00
_cell.angle_beta   90.00
_cell.angle_gamma   90.00
#
_symmetry.space_group_name_H-M   'P 1'
#
loop_
_entity.id
_entity.type
_entity.pdbx_description
1 polymer ?
#
loop_
_entity_poly.entity_id
_entity_poly.type
_entity_poly.pdbx_seq_one_letter_code
_entity_poly.pdbx_strand_id
1 'polypeptide(L)'
;EETWWEASDWSGMREMGAEKTGCAADGSAWREFWLEQLTHLETGEPRIERKAQKWSKQGGGEEWEETWGEQYQALGYVNKWADKWAKSGHDVWHEKWGEEYDGRGWCKKYTDKWAERELLGGAREQWGDKWEEEFGSGTGGKRGETWSIDAGGNPYNKYWGEDHYGGG
;
A
#
# COMPACT_ATOMS: atom_id res chain seq x y z
N GLU A 1 1.79 3.22 25.59
CA GLU A 1 1.14 4.52 25.72
C GLU A 1 0.01 4.60 24.69
N GLU A 2 -1.02 5.40 24.95
CA GLU A 2 -2.16 5.54 24.06
C GLU A 2 -2.69 6.97 24.13
N THR A 3 -2.84 7.59 22.96
CA THR A 3 -3.29 8.98 22.79
C THR A 3 -4.41 9.02 21.77
N TRP A 4 -5.48 9.75 22.08
CA TRP A 4 -6.61 10.00 21.20
C TRP A 4 -6.73 11.50 20.97
N TRP A 5 -7.20 11.91 19.79
CA TRP A 5 -7.50 13.31 19.52
C TRP A 5 -8.69 13.47 18.61
N GLU A 6 -9.30 14.65 18.73
CA GLU A 6 -10.27 15.20 17.80
C GLU A 6 -9.88 16.65 17.54
N ALA A 7 -9.98 17.08 16.28
CA ALA A 7 -9.72 18.44 15.86
C ALA A 7 -10.77 18.89 14.86
N SER A 8 -11.10 20.18 14.89
CA SER A 8 -11.95 20.81 13.87
C SER A 8 -11.61 22.29 13.77
N ASP A 9 -11.87 22.89 12.61
CA ASP A 9 -11.71 24.32 12.42
C ASP A 9 -12.98 24.98 11.83
N TRP A 10 -12.91 26.30 11.65
CA TRP A 10 -14.01 27.10 11.13
C TRP A 10 -14.30 26.84 9.64
N SER A 11 -13.39 26.20 8.90
CA SER A 11 -13.57 25.87 7.48
C SER A 11 -14.45 24.63 7.26
N GLY A 12 -14.81 23.93 8.34
CA GLY A 12 -15.53 22.67 8.28
C GLY A 12 -14.62 21.44 8.19
N MET A 13 -13.30 21.60 8.33
CA MET A 13 -12.39 20.48 8.52
C MET A 13 -12.70 19.80 9.85
N ARG A 14 -12.69 18.46 9.85
CA ARG A 14 -12.79 17.61 11.04
C ARG A 14 -11.80 16.48 10.94
N GLU A 15 -11.21 16.12 12.07
CA GLU A 15 -10.25 15.04 12.17
C GLU A 15 -10.44 14.32 13.50
N MET A 16 -10.29 13.00 13.49
CA MET A 16 -10.15 12.19 14.69
C MET A 16 -9.14 11.07 14.45
N GLY A 17 -8.44 10.66 15.50
CA GLY A 17 -7.46 9.60 15.39
C GLY A 17 -6.99 9.08 16.74
N ALA A 18 -6.19 8.03 16.68
CA ALA A 18 -5.46 7.54 17.85
C ALA A 18 -4.09 7.01 17.46
N GLU A 19 -3.18 7.09 18.41
CA GLU A 19 -1.86 6.47 18.36
C GLU A 19 -1.64 5.63 19.61
N LYS A 20 -1.18 4.40 19.41
CA LYS A 20 -0.79 3.47 20.47
C LYS A 20 0.62 3.01 20.24
N THR A 21 1.39 2.92 21.31
CA THR A 21 2.77 2.43 21.29
C THR A 21 3.01 1.47 22.44
N GLY A 22 3.94 0.56 22.27
CA GLY A 22 4.43 -0.28 23.35
C GLY A 22 5.86 -0.73 23.10
N CYS A 23 6.57 -1.00 24.19
CA CYS A 23 7.88 -1.62 24.19
C CYS A 23 7.98 -2.64 25.31
N ALA A 24 8.83 -3.64 25.14
CA ALA A 24 9.10 -4.69 26.11
C ALA A 24 10.60 -4.78 26.43
N ALA A 25 10.93 -5.40 27.57
CA ALA A 25 12.30 -5.50 28.07
C ALA A 25 13.24 -6.33 27.18
N ASP A 26 12.68 -7.16 26.31
CA ASP A 26 13.40 -7.97 25.31
C ASP A 26 13.82 -7.15 24.07
N GLY A 27 13.47 -5.86 24.01
CA GLY A 27 13.73 -4.99 22.88
C GLY A 27 12.63 -4.99 21.81
N SER A 28 11.54 -5.72 22.02
CA SER A 28 10.36 -5.67 21.15
C SER A 28 9.66 -4.31 21.29
N ALA A 29 9.15 -3.78 20.19
CA ALA A 29 8.40 -2.53 20.14
C ALA A 29 7.33 -2.55 19.04
N TRP A 30 6.25 -1.81 19.23
CA TRP A 30 5.18 -1.70 18.26
C TRP A 30 4.51 -0.31 18.31
N ARG A 31 3.91 0.07 17.19
CA ARG A 31 3.14 1.31 17.03
C ARG A 31 1.92 1.04 16.16
N GLU A 32 0.77 1.57 16.56
CA GLU A 32 -0.44 1.61 15.76
C GLU A 32 -0.93 3.04 15.69
N PHE A 33 -1.33 3.48 14.51
CA PHE A 33 -1.88 4.80 14.24
C PHE A 33 -3.10 4.64 13.36
N TRP A 34 -4.18 5.37 13.64
CA TRP A 34 -5.30 5.52 12.71
C TRP A 34 -5.82 6.96 12.72
N LEU A 35 -6.38 7.36 11.58
CA LEU A 35 -6.88 8.69 11.29
C LEU A 35 -8.14 8.61 10.43
N GLU A 36 -9.16 9.39 10.76
CA GLU A 36 -10.24 9.75 9.85
C GLU A 36 -10.30 11.28 9.75
N GLN A 37 -10.31 11.80 8.53
CA GLN A 37 -10.31 13.22 8.23
C GLN A 37 -11.38 13.56 7.20
N LEU A 38 -12.20 14.57 7.51
CA LEU A 38 -13.12 15.23 6.58
C LEU A 38 -12.54 16.59 6.23
N THR A 39 -12.30 16.82 4.94
CA THR A 39 -11.75 18.06 4.37
C THR A 39 -12.61 18.52 3.20
N HIS A 40 -12.36 19.75 2.72
CA HIS A 40 -12.87 20.21 1.43
C HIS A 40 -11.69 20.41 0.49
N LEU A 41 -11.84 20.00 -0.76
CA LEU A 41 -10.91 20.33 -1.84
C LEU A 41 -10.99 21.84 -2.15
N GLU A 42 -10.04 22.35 -2.91
CA GLU A 42 -10.08 23.74 -3.42
C GLU A 42 -11.35 24.01 -4.25
N THR A 43 -11.92 22.98 -4.87
CA THR A 43 -13.20 23.03 -5.59
C THR A 43 -14.42 23.19 -4.68
N GLY A 44 -14.25 23.09 -3.35
CA GLY A 44 -15.31 23.04 -2.36
C GLY A 44 -15.94 21.64 -2.19
N GLU A 45 -15.47 20.64 -2.94
CA GLU A 45 -15.97 19.26 -2.83
C GLU A 45 -15.50 18.62 -1.52
N PRO A 46 -16.39 18.01 -0.72
CA PRO A 46 -15.98 17.33 0.49
C PRO A 46 -15.22 16.04 0.16
N ARG A 47 -14.14 15.80 0.89
CA ARG A 47 -13.30 14.61 0.83
C ARG A 47 -13.18 13.98 2.20
N ILE A 48 -13.46 12.69 2.28
CA ILE A 48 -13.16 11.85 3.45
C ILE A 48 -11.89 11.07 3.15
N GLU A 49 -10.95 11.08 4.09
CA GLU A 49 -9.76 10.24 4.07
C GLU A 49 -9.69 9.42 5.36
N ARG A 50 -9.42 8.12 5.23
CA ARG A 50 -9.05 7.26 6.36
C ARG A 50 -7.69 6.67 6.10
N LYS A 51 -6.86 6.61 7.14
CA LYS A 51 -5.52 6.02 7.08
C LYS A 51 -5.26 5.23 8.34
N ALA A 52 -4.51 4.15 8.22
CA ALA A 52 -3.88 3.55 9.38
C ALA A 52 -2.48 3.05 9.04
N GLN A 53 -1.62 3.06 10.06
CA GLN A 53 -0.27 2.55 10.00
C GLN A 53 -0.07 1.62 11.20
N LYS A 54 0.47 0.44 10.96
CA LYS A 54 0.90 -0.49 12.00
C LYS A 54 2.34 -0.86 11.75
N TRP A 55 3.14 -0.85 12.80
CA TRP A 55 4.54 -1.22 12.78
C TRP A 55 4.83 -2.08 13.99
N SER A 56 5.66 -3.11 13.81
CA SER A 56 6.15 -3.92 14.93
C SER A 56 7.53 -4.45 14.64
N LYS A 57 8.34 -4.46 15.69
CA LYS A 57 9.68 -5.02 15.73
C LYS A 57 9.81 -5.95 16.92
N GLN A 58 10.30 -7.15 16.68
CA GLN A 58 10.65 -8.08 17.75
C GLN A 58 12.10 -7.86 18.20
N GLY A 59 12.39 -8.16 19.46
CA GLY A 59 13.76 -8.12 20.00
C GLY A 59 14.76 -8.98 19.21
N GLY A 60 14.28 -10.04 18.56
CA GLY A 60 15.05 -10.92 17.68
C GLY A 60 15.36 -10.37 16.28
N GLY A 61 14.89 -9.16 15.93
CA GLY A 61 15.21 -8.49 14.67
C GLY A 61 14.20 -8.70 13.53
N GLU A 62 13.13 -9.46 13.75
CA GLU A 62 11.97 -9.45 12.85
C GLU A 62 11.25 -8.10 12.93
N GLU A 63 10.84 -7.56 11.79
CA GLU A 63 10.25 -6.23 11.71
C GLU A 63 9.26 -6.18 10.56
N TRP A 64 8.14 -5.50 10.73
CA TRP A 64 7.16 -5.29 9.67
C TRP A 64 6.43 -3.97 9.83
N GLU A 65 5.93 -3.47 8.71
CA GLU A 65 5.07 -2.30 8.65
C GLU A 65 3.97 -2.51 7.60
N GLU A 66 2.78 -2.02 7.92
CA GLU A 66 1.68 -1.88 6.98
C GLU A 66 1.09 -0.49 7.12
N THR A 67 1.00 0.24 6.01
CA THR A 67 0.19 1.45 5.91
C THR A 67 -0.89 1.22 4.89
N TRP A 68 -2.13 1.59 5.20
CA TRP A 68 -3.23 1.63 4.25
C TRP A 68 -3.97 2.95 4.31
N GLY A 69 -4.64 3.27 3.22
CA GLY A 69 -5.50 4.45 3.15
C GLY A 69 -6.65 4.28 2.18
N GLU A 70 -7.71 5.02 2.43
CA GLU A 70 -8.85 5.19 1.53
C GLU A 70 -9.28 6.66 1.48
N GLN A 71 -9.60 7.14 0.28
CA GLN A 71 -10.10 8.47 0.01
C GLN A 71 -11.42 8.37 -0.76
N TYR A 72 -12.37 9.20 -0.38
CA TYR A 72 -13.69 9.32 -1.01
C TYR A 72 -14.00 10.78 -1.27
N GLN A 73 -14.55 11.09 -2.45
CA GLN A 73 -15.06 12.43 -2.77
C GLN A 73 -16.53 12.34 -3.20
N ALA A 74 -17.27 13.45 -3.05
CA ALA A 74 -18.71 13.48 -3.28
C ALA A 74 -19.15 13.12 -4.71
N LEU A 75 -18.31 13.38 -5.71
CA LEU A 75 -18.58 13.07 -7.13
C LEU A 75 -18.24 11.63 -7.50
N GLY A 76 -17.95 10.77 -6.53
CA GLY A 76 -17.75 9.34 -6.72
C GLY A 76 -16.29 8.92 -6.89
N TYR A 77 -15.34 9.85 -6.78
CA TYR A 77 -13.92 9.48 -6.74
C TYR A 77 -13.63 8.59 -5.54
N VAL A 78 -12.92 7.49 -5.76
CA VAL A 78 -12.44 6.57 -4.74
C VAL A 78 -10.99 6.23 -5.02
N ASN A 79 -10.14 6.28 -3.99
CA ASN A 79 -8.77 5.78 -4.07
C ASN A 79 -8.48 4.97 -2.81
N LYS A 80 -8.05 3.72 -2.97
CA LYS A 80 -7.62 2.87 -1.87
C LYS A 80 -6.25 2.30 -2.17
N TRP A 81 -5.44 2.12 -1.14
CA TRP A 81 -4.09 1.61 -1.29
C TRP A 81 -3.59 0.96 -0.01
N ALA A 82 -2.57 0.11 -0.15
CA ALA A 82 -1.70 -0.27 0.96
C ALA A 82 -0.25 -0.41 0.51
N ASP A 83 0.66 -0.17 1.44
CA ASP A 83 2.10 -0.39 1.34
C ASP A 83 2.54 -1.21 2.54
N LYS A 84 3.12 -2.37 2.27
CA LYS A 84 3.48 -3.38 3.27
C LYS A 84 4.91 -3.81 3.05
N TRP A 85 5.62 -4.04 4.14
CA TRP A 85 6.89 -4.74 4.10
C TRP A 85 7.11 -5.53 5.38
N ALA A 86 7.90 -6.59 5.29
CA ALA A 86 8.43 -7.24 6.47
C ALA A 86 9.82 -7.81 6.21
N LYS A 87 10.50 -8.05 7.32
CA LYS A 87 11.82 -8.64 7.42
C LYS A 87 11.78 -9.78 8.44
N SER A 88 12.29 -10.95 8.06
CA SER A 88 12.60 -12.05 8.99
C SER A 88 14.02 -12.54 8.71
N GLY A 89 14.91 -12.36 9.68
CA GLY A 89 16.34 -12.61 9.48
C GLY A 89 16.93 -11.73 8.37
N HIS A 90 17.39 -12.36 7.29
CA HIS A 90 17.94 -11.68 6.11
C HIS A 90 16.92 -11.57 4.96
N ASP A 91 15.74 -12.15 5.13
CA ASP A 91 14.71 -12.18 4.10
C ASP A 91 13.83 -10.95 4.25
N VAL A 92 13.51 -10.32 3.12
CA VAL A 92 12.68 -9.12 3.07
C VAL A 92 11.62 -9.31 1.99
N TRP A 93 10.40 -8.85 2.25
CA TRP A 93 9.37 -8.75 1.20
C TRP A 93 8.64 -7.43 1.29
N HIS A 94 8.14 -7.00 0.14
CA HIS A 94 7.33 -5.80 -0.04
C HIS A 94 6.08 -6.15 -0.85
N GLU A 95 4.97 -5.50 -0.52
CA GLU A 95 3.75 -5.52 -1.29
C GLU A 95 3.10 -4.14 -1.28
N LYS A 96 2.88 -3.59 -2.47
CA LYS A 96 2.02 -2.45 -2.69
C LYS A 96 0.85 -2.85 -3.54
N TRP A 97 -0.31 -2.27 -3.27
CA TRP A 97 -1.46 -2.37 -4.15
C TRP A 97 -2.29 -1.11 -4.04
N GLY A 98 -3.08 -0.85 -5.07
CA GLY A 98 -4.07 0.20 -5.04
C GLY A 98 -5.16 0.02 -6.07
N GLU A 99 -6.27 0.70 -5.81
CA GLU A 99 -7.38 0.86 -6.73
C GLU A 99 -7.84 2.32 -6.74
N GLU A 100 -8.06 2.85 -7.94
CA GLU A 100 -8.56 4.19 -8.18
C GLU A 100 -9.80 4.10 -9.06
N TYR A 101 -10.83 4.87 -8.73
CA TYR A 101 -12.07 5.01 -9.47
C TYR A 101 -12.41 6.48 -9.60
N ASP A 102 -12.70 6.95 -10.80
CA ASP A 102 -12.92 8.37 -11.09
C ASP A 102 -14.36 8.86 -10.84
N GLY A 103 -15.28 7.97 -10.45
CA GLY A 103 -16.71 8.29 -10.32
C GLY A 103 -17.49 8.27 -11.63
N ARG A 104 -16.84 8.00 -12.77
CA ARG A 104 -17.40 8.16 -14.13
C ARG A 104 -17.18 6.95 -15.03
N GLY A 105 -16.67 5.85 -14.47
CA GLY A 105 -16.51 4.58 -15.17
C GLY A 105 -15.09 4.28 -15.60
N TRP A 106 -14.11 5.13 -15.28
CA TRP A 106 -12.70 4.77 -15.34
C TRP A 106 -12.24 4.19 -14.00
N CYS A 107 -11.46 3.11 -14.06
CA CYS A 107 -10.76 2.57 -12.90
C CYS A 107 -9.35 2.13 -13.27
N LYS A 108 -8.47 2.21 -12.27
CA LYS A 108 -7.12 1.66 -12.31
C LYS A 108 -6.91 0.77 -11.09
N LYS A 109 -6.28 -0.38 -11.29
CA LYS A 109 -5.84 -1.27 -10.21
C LYS A 109 -4.40 -1.64 -10.44
N TYR A 110 -3.64 -1.85 -9.38
CA TYR A 110 -2.26 -2.32 -9.51
C TYR A 110 -1.83 -3.13 -8.30
N THR A 111 -0.83 -3.98 -8.51
CA THR A 111 -0.01 -4.51 -7.44
C THR A 111 1.46 -4.44 -7.83
N ASP A 112 2.34 -4.25 -6.86
CA ASP A 112 3.78 -4.35 -7.00
C ASP A 112 4.33 -5.12 -5.80
N LYS A 113 4.86 -6.31 -6.05
CA LYS A 113 5.34 -7.22 -5.01
C LYS A 113 6.75 -7.64 -5.35
N TRP A 114 7.62 -7.66 -4.36
CA TRP A 114 8.94 -8.26 -4.50
C TRP A 114 9.44 -8.79 -3.18
N ALA A 115 10.40 -9.70 -3.25
CA ALA A 115 11.09 -10.22 -2.08
C ALA A 115 12.55 -10.50 -2.41
N GLU A 116 13.38 -10.51 -1.37
CA GLU A 116 14.76 -10.96 -1.42
C GLU A 116 15.04 -11.94 -0.28
N ARG A 117 15.99 -12.85 -0.53
CA ARG A 117 16.55 -13.73 0.51
C ARG A 117 18.06 -13.81 0.39
N GLU A 118 18.72 -14.01 1.53
CA GLU A 118 20.15 -14.29 1.59
C GLU A 118 20.39 -15.81 1.68
N LEU A 119 21.21 -16.32 0.77
CA LEU A 119 21.64 -17.71 0.78
C LEU A 119 22.89 -17.90 1.65
N LEU A 120 23.16 -19.16 1.98
CA LEU A 120 24.43 -19.55 2.59
C LEU A 120 25.60 -19.05 1.73
N GLY A 121 26.52 -18.31 2.36
CA GLY A 121 27.66 -17.69 1.67
C GLY A 121 27.44 -16.23 1.24
N GLY A 122 26.31 -15.62 1.63
CA GLY A 122 26.05 -14.18 1.44
C GLY A 122 25.57 -13.79 0.05
N ALA A 123 25.33 -14.77 -0.83
CA ALA A 123 24.68 -14.52 -2.12
C ALA A 123 23.20 -14.16 -1.90
N ARG A 124 22.62 -13.35 -2.79
CA ARG A 124 21.22 -12.91 -2.68
C ARG A 124 20.43 -13.30 -3.91
N GLU A 125 19.19 -13.70 -3.68
CA GLU A 125 18.19 -13.89 -4.73
C GLU A 125 17.06 -12.90 -4.53
N GLN A 126 16.54 -12.37 -5.63
CA GLN A 126 15.42 -11.43 -5.64
C GLN A 126 14.38 -11.88 -6.65
N TRP A 127 13.11 -11.63 -6.37
CA TRP A 127 12.03 -11.89 -7.31
C TRP A 127 10.88 -10.93 -7.07
N GLY A 128 10.12 -10.65 -8.12
CA GLY A 128 8.95 -9.81 -8.02
C GLY A 128 7.94 -10.03 -9.12
N ASP A 129 6.74 -9.56 -8.86
CA ASP A 129 5.63 -9.50 -9.78
C ASP A 129 4.92 -8.16 -9.61
N LYS A 130 4.70 -7.47 -10.71
CA LYS A 130 3.88 -6.26 -10.72
C LYS A 130 2.94 -6.29 -11.90
N TRP A 131 1.78 -5.69 -11.72
CA TRP A 131 0.83 -5.48 -12.80
C TRP A 131 0.00 -4.22 -12.55
N GLU A 132 -0.50 -3.65 -13.64
CA GLU A 132 -1.52 -2.63 -13.63
C GLU A 132 -2.64 -3.01 -14.61
N GLU A 133 -3.86 -2.67 -14.24
CA GLU A 133 -5.07 -2.79 -15.05
C GLU A 133 -5.70 -1.41 -15.12
N GLU A 134 -6.01 -0.95 -16.32
CA GLU A 134 -6.82 0.24 -16.55
C GLU A 134 -8.04 -0.13 -17.38
N PHE A 135 -9.20 0.34 -16.97
CA PHE A 135 -10.46 0.12 -17.66
C PHE A 135 -11.27 1.41 -17.67
N GLY A 136 -11.88 1.74 -18.81
CA GLY A 136 -12.72 2.92 -18.96
C GLY A 136 -13.45 2.92 -20.31
N SER A 137 -14.64 3.49 -20.35
CA SER A 137 -15.46 3.57 -21.58
C SER A 137 -15.70 2.22 -22.28
N GLY A 138 -15.76 1.12 -21.51
CA GLY A 138 -16.01 -0.23 -22.04
C GLY A 138 -14.77 -0.93 -22.60
N THR A 139 -13.60 -0.30 -22.57
CA THR A 139 -12.33 -0.91 -22.98
C THR A 139 -11.31 -0.87 -21.85
N GLY A 140 -10.26 -1.64 -21.96
CA GLY A 140 -9.20 -1.64 -20.98
C GLY A 140 -8.05 -2.57 -21.34
N GLY A 141 -7.08 -2.65 -20.46
CA GLY A 141 -5.97 -3.57 -20.61
C GLY A 141 -5.30 -3.81 -19.28
N LYS A 142 -4.74 -5.00 -19.17
CA LYS A 142 -3.88 -5.39 -18.05
C LYS A 142 -2.50 -5.69 -18.58
N ARG A 143 -1.49 -5.21 -17.87
CA ARG A 143 -0.07 -5.37 -18.20
C ARG A 143 0.66 -5.76 -16.93
N GLY A 144 1.62 -6.66 -17.06
CA GLY A 144 2.44 -7.06 -15.92
C GLY A 144 3.82 -7.54 -16.31
N GLU A 145 4.64 -7.70 -15.28
CA GLU A 145 6.02 -8.10 -15.33
C GLU A 145 6.28 -9.04 -14.17
N THR A 146 6.87 -10.19 -14.47
CA THR A 146 7.43 -11.10 -13.48
C THR A 146 8.94 -11.15 -13.72
N TRP A 147 9.73 -10.96 -12.67
CA TRP A 147 11.19 -10.91 -12.77
C TRP A 147 11.87 -11.62 -11.60
N SER A 148 13.13 -12.00 -11.80
CA SER A 148 14.01 -12.47 -10.74
C SER A 148 15.48 -12.19 -11.03
N ILE A 149 16.30 -12.23 -9.98
CA ILE A 149 17.75 -12.21 -10.03
C ILE A 149 18.22 -13.41 -9.20
N ASP A 150 18.93 -14.35 -9.83
CA ASP A 150 19.49 -15.50 -9.11
C ASP A 150 20.72 -15.13 -8.28
N ALA A 151 21.22 -16.08 -7.49
CA ALA A 151 22.38 -15.90 -6.62
C ALA A 151 23.69 -15.57 -7.37
N GLY A 152 23.76 -15.88 -8.66
CA GLY A 152 24.87 -15.52 -9.55
C GLY A 152 24.73 -14.14 -10.16
N GLY A 153 23.64 -13.41 -9.87
CA GLY A 153 23.33 -12.12 -10.45
C GLY A 153 22.70 -12.22 -11.84
N ASN A 154 22.24 -13.39 -12.29
CA ASN A 154 21.61 -13.53 -13.60
C ASN A 154 20.15 -13.06 -13.53
N PRO A 155 19.76 -12.07 -14.35
CA PRO A 155 18.39 -11.60 -14.38
C PRO A 155 17.51 -12.50 -15.26
N TYR A 156 16.26 -12.67 -14.83
CA TYR A 156 15.15 -13.19 -15.62
C TYR A 156 14.01 -12.17 -15.63
N ASN A 157 13.36 -11.99 -16.77
CA ASN A 157 12.22 -11.09 -16.90
C ASN A 157 11.24 -11.64 -17.94
N LYS A 158 9.95 -11.56 -17.62
CA LYS A 158 8.84 -11.82 -18.53
C LYS A 158 7.75 -10.77 -18.39
N TYR A 159 7.49 -10.05 -19.47
CA TYR A 159 6.32 -9.20 -19.62
C TYR A 159 5.11 -10.00 -20.13
N TRP A 160 3.92 -9.61 -19.71
CA TRP A 160 2.66 -10.19 -20.14
C TRP A 160 1.55 -9.14 -20.15
N GLY A 161 0.44 -9.44 -20.85
CA GLY A 161 -0.71 -8.54 -20.89
C GLY A 161 -1.89 -9.10 -21.65
N GLU A 162 -3.05 -8.51 -21.40
CA GLU A 162 -4.32 -8.80 -22.06
C GLU A 162 -5.08 -7.49 -22.33
N ASP A 163 -5.89 -7.47 -23.39
CA ASP A 163 -6.68 -6.31 -23.79
C ASP A 163 -8.18 -6.63 -23.79
N HIS A 164 -8.98 -5.68 -23.37
CA HIS A 164 -10.43 -5.74 -23.28
C HIS A 164 -11.05 -4.78 -24.30
N TYR A 165 -11.71 -5.31 -25.32
CA TYR A 165 -12.25 -4.52 -26.45
C TYR A 165 -13.77 -4.27 -26.38
N GLY A 166 -14.43 -4.58 -25.25
CA GLY A 166 -15.83 -4.18 -25.02
C GLY A 166 -16.91 -4.92 -25.82
N GLY A 167 -16.59 -6.07 -26.42
CA GLY A 167 -17.50 -6.85 -27.28
C GLY A 167 -18.25 -8.00 -26.60
N GLY A 168 -18.46 -7.93 -25.28
CA GLY A 168 -19.20 -8.97 -24.53
C GLY A 168 -20.68 -9.03 -24.86
#